data_AF-A0A6N8XZ34-F1
#
_entry.id   AF-A0A6N8XZ34-F1
#
_cell.length_a   1.000
_cell.length_b   1.000
_cell.length_c   1.000
_cell.angle_alpha   90.00
_cell.angle_beta   90.00
_cell.angle_gamma   90.00
#
_symmetry.space_group_name_H-M   'P 1'
#
loop_
_entity.id
_entity.type
_entity.pdbx_description
1 polymer ?
#
loop_
_entity_poly.entity_id
_entity_poly.type
_entity_poly.pdbx_seq_one_letter_code
_entity_poly.pdbx_strand_id
1 'polypeptide(L)'
;PAAGTRRARAVSKLSPGGGPGEAAAAAADAATILGEHAPARGPAHRRRLFLTAAMLLVLWLGPVGILWAMLGGGHVFAEIAVFFSKMAVVTFGGAYAVLAWVAQAGVETYGWLQPGEMLDGLGMAETTPGPLIMVTQFVGFMAAFREPGLLAALPAGVLGGALTTWVTFAPCFLWIFLGAPFVERLRENRSLAAAFAAITAAVVGVILNLALWFALHTIFGTVDRFEGRGLSVAVPQPESLNPWALGLAAAALIAAFGFRIGAVPLLAGAAAAGLLLGVAGMV
;
A
#
# COMPACT_ATOMS: atom_id res chain seq x y z
N PRO A 1 15.86 52.59 -17.96
CA PRO A 1 16.97 52.54 -18.93
C PRO A 1 18.29 52.10 -18.25
N ALA A 2 18.83 50.95 -18.69
CA ALA A 2 20.21 50.40 -18.52
C ALA A 2 20.78 50.31 -17.09
N ALA A 3 20.98 49.15 -16.44
CA ALA A 3 21.77 47.95 -16.79
C ALA A 3 23.30 48.14 -16.82
N GLY A 4 23.99 47.38 -15.95
CA GLY A 4 25.43 47.05 -16.00
C GLY A 4 26.32 47.88 -15.06
N THR A 5 27.31 47.37 -14.34
CA THR A 5 28.00 46.07 -14.30
C THR A 5 28.88 46.09 -13.03
N ARG A 6 28.91 45.01 -12.22
CA ARG A 6 30.08 44.70 -11.38
C ARG A 6 30.32 43.19 -11.37
N ARG A 7 31.25 42.80 -12.24
CA ARG A 7 31.98 41.53 -12.17
C ARG A 7 32.91 41.50 -10.95
N ALA A 8 33.26 40.27 -10.59
CA ALA A 8 34.43 39.82 -9.84
C ALA A 8 34.27 39.65 -8.32
N ARG A 9 34.13 38.40 -7.88
CA ARG A 9 35.32 37.60 -7.53
C ARG A 9 34.98 36.11 -7.50
N ALA A 10 35.54 35.39 -8.47
CA ALA A 10 35.70 33.95 -8.39
C ALA A 10 36.70 33.64 -7.28
N VAL A 11 36.30 32.84 -6.30
CA VAL A 11 37.23 32.13 -5.41
C VAL A 11 37.13 30.68 -5.81
N SER A 12 38.04 30.27 -6.69
CA SER A 12 38.28 28.87 -7.01
C SER A 12 38.88 28.18 -5.78
N LYS A 13 38.13 27.26 -5.19
CA LYS A 13 38.72 26.16 -4.43
C LYS A 13 38.43 24.87 -5.20
N LEU A 14 39.39 24.46 -6.03
CA LEU A 14 39.44 23.12 -6.57
C LEU A 14 39.60 22.15 -5.40
N SER A 15 38.59 21.30 -5.19
CA SER A 15 38.76 20.03 -4.47
C SER A 15 39.11 18.97 -5.51
N PRO A 16 40.23 18.24 -5.40
CA PRO A 16 40.55 17.17 -6.32
C PRO A 16 39.75 15.92 -5.90
N GLY A 17 38.85 15.42 -6.75
CA GLY A 17 38.23 14.12 -6.48
C GLY A 17 36.91 13.78 -7.18
N GLY A 18 36.27 14.71 -7.91
CA GLY A 18 35.03 14.42 -8.63
C GLY A 18 35.27 14.04 -10.08
N GLY A 19 34.84 12.85 -10.51
CA GLY A 19 34.92 12.43 -11.91
C GLY A 19 34.05 13.32 -12.83
N PRO A 20 34.29 13.33 -14.15
CA PRO A 20 33.60 14.21 -15.10
C PRO A 20 32.06 14.13 -15.03
N GLY A 21 31.50 12.96 -14.70
CA GLY A 21 30.06 12.75 -14.54
C GLY A 21 29.47 13.35 -13.25
N GLU A 22 30.27 13.50 -12.20
CA GLU A 22 29.80 14.04 -10.91
C GLU A 22 29.67 15.57 -10.96
N ALA A 23 30.57 16.22 -11.71
CA ALA A 23 30.50 17.65 -12.00
C ALA A 23 29.31 18.01 -12.91
N ALA A 24 29.01 17.16 -13.91
CA ALA A 24 27.86 17.34 -14.79
C ALA A 24 26.52 17.14 -14.06
N ALA A 25 26.42 16.13 -13.20
CA ALA A 25 25.24 15.90 -12.35
C ALA A 25 25.03 17.03 -11.33
N ALA A 26 26.10 17.56 -10.75
CA ALA A 26 26.02 18.70 -9.83
C ALA A 26 25.58 19.99 -10.53
N ALA A 27 25.95 20.20 -11.80
CA ALA A 27 25.51 21.34 -12.59
C ALA A 27 24.03 21.23 -13.00
N ALA A 28 23.54 20.02 -13.28
CA ALA A 28 22.12 19.76 -13.57
C ALA A 28 21.22 19.98 -12.35
N ASP A 29 21.65 19.50 -11.17
CA ASP A 29 20.93 19.71 -9.90
C ASP A 29 20.85 21.19 -9.47
N ALA A 30 21.87 21.99 -9.79
CA ALA A 30 21.90 23.41 -9.49
C ALA A 30 20.88 24.23 -10.31
N ALA A 31 20.42 23.69 -11.44
CA ALA A 31 19.45 24.35 -12.33
C ALA A 31 17.98 24.08 -11.94
N THR A 32 17.71 23.22 -10.96
CA THR A 32 16.36 22.95 -10.44
C THR A 32 15.99 23.96 -9.35
N ILE A 33 14.70 24.21 -9.10
CA ILE A 33 14.20 25.05 -7.98
C ILE A 33 14.74 24.54 -6.61
N LEU A 34 15.05 23.25 -6.51
CA LEU A 34 15.68 22.63 -5.33
C LEU A 34 17.19 22.93 -5.22
N GLY A 35 17.84 23.35 -6.31
CA GLY A 35 19.27 23.66 -6.41
C GLY A 35 19.64 25.01 -5.78
N GLU A 36 18.79 26.04 -5.91
CA GLU A 36 19.01 27.37 -5.29
C GLU A 36 18.97 27.32 -3.75
N HIS A 37 18.38 26.28 -3.17
CA HIS A 37 18.31 26.05 -1.73
C HIS A 37 18.98 24.75 -1.28
N ALA A 38 19.73 24.08 -2.17
CA ALA A 38 20.40 22.84 -1.83
C ALA A 38 21.52 23.12 -0.81
N PRO A 39 21.43 22.59 0.43
CA PRO A 39 22.52 22.72 1.38
C PRO A 39 23.78 22.07 0.79
N ALA A 40 24.93 22.71 0.98
CA ALA A 40 26.22 22.22 0.48
C ALA A 40 26.38 20.72 0.79
N ARG A 41 26.58 19.90 -0.25
CA ARG A 41 26.81 18.44 -0.16
C ARG A 41 28.15 18.18 0.52
N GLY A 42 28.17 18.29 1.85
CA GLY A 42 29.33 18.06 2.70
C GLY A 42 29.18 16.83 3.61
N PRO A 43 30.25 16.42 4.31
CA PRO A 43 30.21 15.30 5.27
C PRO A 43 29.16 15.50 6.39
N ALA A 44 28.86 16.76 6.76
CA ALA A 44 27.80 17.09 7.70
C ALA A 44 26.38 16.72 7.18
N HIS A 45 26.14 16.80 5.87
CA HIS A 45 24.88 16.41 5.25
C HIS A 45 24.69 14.90 5.25
N ARG A 46 25.74 14.13 4.91
CA ARG A 46 25.73 12.65 4.98
C ARG A 46 25.51 12.14 6.41
N ARG A 47 26.15 12.78 7.39
CA ARG A 47 25.94 12.46 8.81
C ARG A 47 24.49 12.70 9.26
N ARG A 48 23.87 13.82 8.84
CA ARG A 48 22.47 14.12 9.16
C ARG A 48 21.53 13.10 8.52
N LEU A 49 21.74 12.76 7.24
CA LEU A 49 20.96 11.72 6.56
C LEU A 49 21.05 10.38 7.29
N PHE A 50 22.26 9.97 7.68
CA PHE A 50 22.47 8.73 8.43
C PHE A 50 21.78 8.75 9.80
N LEU A 51 21.88 9.85 10.54
CA LEU A 51 21.23 9.98 11.85
C LEU A 51 19.70 9.97 11.73
N THR A 52 19.14 10.68 10.75
CA THR A 52 17.70 10.65 10.47
C THR A 52 17.24 9.25 10.07
N ALA A 53 17.99 8.56 9.21
CA ALA A 53 17.69 7.19 8.81
C ALA A 53 17.76 6.23 10.00
N ALA A 54 18.80 6.32 10.83
CA ALA A 54 18.94 5.50 12.04
C ALA A 54 17.80 5.76 13.04
N MET A 55 17.43 7.03 13.24
CA MET A 55 16.31 7.41 14.10
C MET A 55 14.99 6.82 13.59
N LEU A 56 14.69 6.96 12.29
CA LEU A 56 13.46 6.41 11.70
C LEU A 56 13.45 4.88 11.70
N LEU A 57 14.62 4.26 11.52
CA LEU A 57 14.76 2.81 11.59
C LEU A 57 14.46 2.30 13.01
N VAL A 58 14.98 2.96 14.04
CA VAL A 58 14.69 2.63 15.44
C VAL A 58 13.22 2.91 15.77
N LEU A 59 12.67 4.02 15.27
CA LEU A 59 11.27 4.39 15.48
C LEU A 59 10.29 3.39 14.85
N TRP A 60 10.69 2.78 13.72
CA TRP A 60 9.92 1.75 13.05
C TRP A 60 10.15 0.36 13.67
N LEU A 61 11.38 -0.14 13.70
CA LEU A 61 11.69 -1.51 14.12
C LEU A 61 11.71 -1.69 15.64
N GLY A 62 11.89 -0.62 16.41
CA GLY A 62 11.89 -0.67 17.87
C GLY A 62 10.57 -1.20 18.42
N PRO A 63 9.41 -0.57 18.14
CA PRO A 63 8.10 -1.07 18.56
C PRO A 63 7.81 -2.49 18.07
N VAL A 64 8.17 -2.81 16.82
CA VAL A 64 7.98 -4.16 16.25
C VAL A 64 8.77 -5.21 17.02
N GLY A 65 10.06 -4.94 17.27
CA GLY A 65 10.94 -5.83 18.03
C GLY A 65 10.51 -5.98 19.49
N ILE A 66 10.06 -4.90 20.13
CA ILE A 66 9.54 -4.91 21.50
C ILE A 66 8.28 -5.78 21.58
N LEU A 67 7.30 -5.56 20.70
CA LEU A 67 6.06 -6.35 20.69
C LEU A 67 6.36 -7.83 20.45
N TRP A 68 7.23 -8.15 19.49
CA TRP A 68 7.61 -9.53 19.21
C TRP A 68 8.34 -10.19 20.39
N ALA A 69 9.26 -9.48 21.05
CA ALA A 69 10.01 -10.00 22.19
C ALA A 69 9.16 -10.15 23.47
N MET A 70 8.22 -9.24 23.71
CA MET A 70 7.40 -9.25 24.94
C MET A 70 6.18 -10.16 24.84
N LEU A 71 5.51 -10.19 23.69
CA LEU A 71 4.25 -10.92 23.51
C LEU A 71 4.42 -12.25 22.78
N GLY A 72 5.55 -12.44 22.09
CA GLY A 72 5.82 -13.62 21.27
C GLY A 72 5.21 -13.53 19.87
N GLY A 73 5.75 -14.33 18.95
CA GLY A 73 5.38 -14.28 17.53
C GLY A 73 3.96 -14.72 17.18
N GLY A 74 3.26 -15.41 18.09
CA GLY A 74 1.87 -15.85 17.89
C GLY A 74 0.83 -14.93 18.53
N HIS A 75 1.23 -13.76 19.06
CA HIS A 75 0.29 -12.79 19.60
C HIS A 75 -0.16 -11.81 18.50
N VAL A 76 -1.45 -11.50 18.41
CA VAL A 76 -2.03 -10.68 17.34
C VAL A 76 -1.30 -9.34 17.10
N PHE A 77 -0.92 -8.58 18.14
CA PHE A 77 -0.14 -7.35 17.98
C PHE A 77 1.25 -7.57 17.37
N ALA A 78 1.92 -8.68 17.70
CA ALA A 78 3.21 -9.01 17.10
C ALA A 78 3.04 -9.46 15.64
N GLU A 79 2.00 -10.24 15.34
CA GLU A 79 1.69 -10.64 13.96
C GLU A 79 1.33 -9.43 13.10
N ILE A 80 0.46 -8.53 13.58
CA ILE A 80 0.14 -7.24 12.93
C ILE A 80 1.44 -6.47 12.69
N ALA A 81 2.25 -6.26 13.73
CA ALA A 81 3.47 -5.47 13.62
C ALA A 81 4.44 -6.03 12.58
N VAL A 82 4.64 -7.35 12.55
CA VAL A 82 5.56 -8.03 11.63
C VAL A 82 4.99 -8.09 10.22
N PHE A 83 3.73 -8.50 10.05
CA PHE A 83 3.08 -8.64 8.76
C PHE A 83 3.01 -7.30 8.02
N PHE A 84 2.46 -6.27 8.65
CA PHE A 84 2.31 -4.96 8.03
C PHE A 84 3.66 -4.25 7.84
N SER A 85 4.64 -4.44 8.73
CA SER A 85 6.01 -3.95 8.51
C SER A 85 6.67 -4.62 7.31
N LYS A 86 6.56 -5.94 7.18
CA LYS A 86 7.08 -6.68 6.03
C LYS A 86 6.40 -6.18 4.76
N MET A 87 5.08 -6.08 4.79
CA MET A 87 4.29 -5.64 3.65
C MET A 87 4.66 -4.23 3.19
N ALA A 88 4.92 -3.31 4.11
CA ALA A 88 5.34 -1.95 3.78
C ALA A 88 6.71 -1.86 3.06
N VAL A 89 7.56 -2.89 3.14
CA VAL A 89 8.87 -2.90 2.46
C VAL A 89 8.98 -3.88 1.29
N VAL A 90 8.12 -4.91 1.24
CA VAL A 90 8.18 -5.91 0.16
C VAL A 90 7.18 -5.65 -0.97
N THR A 91 6.26 -4.70 -0.80
CA THR A 91 5.19 -4.53 -1.79
C THR A 91 5.55 -3.54 -2.88
N PHE A 92 5.27 -3.94 -4.12
CA PHE A 92 5.33 -3.11 -5.31
C PHE A 92 3.98 -3.17 -6.03
N GLY A 93 3.64 -2.14 -6.81
CA GLY A 93 2.40 -2.12 -7.60
C GLY A 93 1.28 -1.21 -7.11
N GLY A 94 1.53 -0.38 -6.10
CA GLY A 94 0.51 0.52 -5.56
C GLY A 94 -0.48 -0.18 -4.61
N ALA A 95 -1.43 0.59 -4.10
CA ALA A 95 -2.29 0.15 -2.99
C ALA A 95 -3.12 -1.10 -3.34
N TYR A 96 -3.73 -1.18 -4.53
CA TYR A 96 -4.60 -2.32 -4.89
C TYR A 96 -3.88 -3.68 -4.88
N ALA A 97 -2.60 -3.73 -5.26
CA ALA A 97 -1.80 -4.96 -5.22
C ALA A 97 -1.56 -5.44 -3.78
N VAL A 98 -1.25 -4.49 -2.89
CA VAL A 98 -1.09 -4.74 -1.46
C VAL A 98 -2.37 -5.30 -0.89
N LEU A 99 -3.51 -4.68 -1.22
CA LEU A 99 -4.81 -5.06 -0.68
C LEU A 99 -5.22 -6.46 -1.08
N ALA A 100 -4.86 -6.91 -2.28
CA ALA A 100 -5.04 -8.30 -2.68
C ALA A 100 -4.38 -9.27 -1.71
N TRP A 101 -3.11 -9.00 -1.41
CA TRP A 101 -2.35 -9.84 -0.52
C TRP A 101 -2.85 -9.76 0.92
N VAL A 102 -3.22 -8.58 1.41
CA VAL A 102 -3.80 -8.40 2.76
C VAL A 102 -5.14 -9.11 2.89
N ALA A 103 -6.01 -9.03 1.88
CA ALA A 103 -7.28 -9.73 1.85
C ALA A 103 -7.06 -11.24 2.00
N GLN A 104 -6.21 -11.79 1.14
CA GLN A 104 -5.94 -13.22 1.13
C GLN A 104 -5.25 -13.67 2.43
N ALA A 105 -4.23 -12.95 2.90
CA ALA A 105 -3.54 -13.30 4.13
C ALA A 105 -4.45 -13.15 5.36
N GLY A 106 -5.24 -12.08 5.42
CA GLY A 106 -6.15 -11.80 6.52
C GLY A 106 -7.27 -12.83 6.64
N VAL A 107 -7.76 -13.40 5.53
CA VAL A 107 -8.79 -14.43 5.54
C VAL A 107 -8.19 -15.84 5.65
N GLU A 108 -7.23 -16.18 4.80
CA GLU A 108 -6.77 -17.56 4.62
C GLU A 108 -5.60 -17.94 5.54
N THR A 109 -4.73 -17.00 5.90
CA THR A 109 -3.52 -17.29 6.68
C THR A 109 -3.70 -16.97 8.16
N TYR A 110 -4.22 -15.79 8.48
CA TYR A 110 -4.32 -15.31 9.85
C TYR A 110 -5.74 -15.38 10.43
N GLY A 111 -6.78 -15.53 9.62
CA GLY A 111 -8.17 -15.57 10.09
C GLY A 111 -8.67 -14.27 10.73
N TRP A 112 -7.97 -13.15 10.53
CA TRP A 112 -8.34 -11.83 11.02
C TRP A 112 -9.63 -11.29 10.40
N LEU A 113 -9.99 -11.73 9.20
CA LEU A 113 -11.17 -11.30 8.45
C LEU A 113 -12.00 -12.50 7.99
N GLN A 114 -13.32 -12.31 7.93
CA GLN A 114 -14.22 -13.16 7.17
C GLN A 114 -14.14 -12.79 5.67
N PRO A 115 -14.47 -13.72 4.74
CA PRO A 115 -14.30 -13.49 3.30
C PRO A 115 -14.95 -12.20 2.76
N GLY A 116 -16.12 -11.81 3.28
CA GLY A 116 -16.84 -10.59 2.86
C GLY A 116 -16.37 -9.30 3.52
N GLU A 117 -15.75 -9.36 4.70
CA GLU A 117 -15.46 -8.15 5.50
C GLU A 117 -14.37 -7.27 4.89
N MET A 118 -13.49 -7.85 4.08
CA MET A 118 -12.51 -7.06 3.34
C MET A 118 -13.18 -6.15 2.30
N LEU A 119 -14.28 -6.59 1.69
CA LEU A 119 -15.07 -5.77 0.77
C LEU A 119 -15.75 -4.62 1.52
N ASP A 120 -16.25 -4.87 2.73
CA ASP A 120 -16.84 -3.83 3.57
C ASP A 120 -15.80 -2.78 3.97
N GLY A 121 -14.61 -3.23 4.38
CA GLY A 121 -13.47 -2.35 4.67
C GLY A 121 -13.07 -1.51 3.46
N LEU A 122 -13.03 -2.11 2.26
CA LEU A 122 -12.72 -1.40 1.02
C LEU A 122 -13.81 -0.38 0.68
N GLY A 123 -15.08 -0.77 0.80
CA GLY A 123 -16.22 0.12 0.57
C GLY A 123 -16.16 1.34 1.50
N MET A 124 -15.90 1.14 2.79
CA MET A 124 -15.70 2.25 3.74
C MET A 124 -14.51 3.13 3.33
N ALA A 125 -13.36 2.54 2.98
CA ALA A 125 -12.17 3.29 2.60
C ALA A 125 -12.39 4.16 1.34
N GLU A 126 -13.10 3.65 0.34
CA GLU A 126 -13.44 4.39 -0.90
C GLU A 126 -14.46 5.52 -0.65
N THR A 127 -15.28 5.44 0.42
CA THR A 127 -16.21 6.53 0.79
C THR A 127 -15.54 7.67 1.57
N THR A 128 -14.38 7.41 2.18
CA THR A 128 -13.62 8.43 2.92
C THR A 128 -12.54 9.06 2.04
N PRO A 129 -12.42 10.40 2.01
CA PRO A 129 -11.30 11.03 1.30
C PRO A 129 -9.98 10.70 2.02
N GLY A 130 -9.13 9.90 1.39
CA GLY A 130 -7.86 9.51 1.96
C GLY A 130 -7.06 8.52 1.11
N PRO A 131 -5.85 8.14 1.58
CA PRO A 131 -5.06 7.12 0.91
C PRO A 131 -5.78 5.76 1.00
N LEU A 132 -6.01 5.10 -0.14
CA LEU A 132 -6.68 3.79 -0.20
C LEU A 132 -6.05 2.73 0.73
N ILE A 133 -4.74 2.82 0.95
CA ILE A 133 -4.00 1.94 1.85
C ILE A 133 -4.55 1.97 3.29
N MET A 134 -5.37 2.94 3.66
CA MET A 134 -6.05 3.04 4.96
C MET A 134 -7.06 1.94 5.27
N VAL A 135 -7.47 1.14 4.29
CA VAL A 135 -8.22 -0.10 4.59
C VAL A 135 -7.36 -1.10 5.40
N THR A 136 -6.03 -1.04 5.32
CA THR A 136 -5.15 -1.89 6.15
C THR A 136 -5.35 -1.64 7.65
N GLN A 137 -5.67 -0.40 8.04
CA GLN A 137 -5.99 -0.07 9.43
C GLN A 137 -7.24 -0.82 9.91
N PHE A 138 -8.23 -1.01 9.02
CA PHE A 138 -9.44 -1.75 9.32
C PHE A 138 -9.11 -3.22 9.55
N VAL A 139 -8.24 -3.79 8.73
CA VAL A 139 -7.77 -5.18 8.91
C VAL A 139 -7.06 -5.35 10.25
N GLY A 140 -6.15 -4.43 10.59
CA GLY A 140 -5.47 -4.43 11.89
C GLY A 140 -6.41 -4.23 13.09
N PHE A 141 -7.45 -3.40 12.91
CA PHE A 141 -8.51 -3.25 13.90
C PHE A 141 -9.27 -4.57 14.09
N MET A 142 -9.72 -5.20 13.02
CA MET A 142 -10.49 -6.44 13.08
C MET A 142 -9.68 -7.59 13.69
N ALA A 143 -8.39 -7.69 13.35
CA ALA A 143 -7.47 -8.64 13.94
C ALA A 143 -7.45 -8.51 15.48
N ALA A 144 -7.10 -7.33 16.00
CA ALA A 144 -6.99 -7.11 17.44
C ALA A 144 -8.35 -7.05 18.16
N PHE A 145 -9.43 -6.69 17.45
CA PHE A 145 -10.79 -6.71 17.99
C PHE A 145 -11.28 -8.14 18.26
N ARG A 146 -10.92 -9.08 17.37
CA ARG A 146 -11.26 -10.51 17.50
C ARG A 146 -10.38 -11.25 18.50
N GLU A 147 -9.11 -10.87 18.56
CA GLU A 147 -8.14 -11.46 19.48
C GLU A 147 -7.60 -10.41 20.46
N PRO A 148 -8.45 -9.86 21.35
CA PRO A 148 -8.03 -8.74 22.18
C PRO A 148 -7.04 -9.12 23.29
N GLY A 149 -6.77 -10.42 23.47
CA GLY A 149 -5.88 -10.94 24.51
C GLY A 149 -6.40 -10.58 25.89
N LEU A 150 -5.63 -9.78 26.62
CA LEU A 150 -5.98 -9.30 27.97
C LEU A 150 -6.80 -8.00 27.96
N LEU A 151 -6.95 -7.35 26.80
CA LEU A 151 -7.66 -6.09 26.66
C LEU A 151 -9.15 -6.34 26.37
N ALA A 152 -9.97 -5.29 26.51
CA ALA A 152 -11.31 -5.31 25.94
C ALA A 152 -11.26 -5.16 24.41
N ALA A 153 -12.26 -5.72 23.71
CA ALA A 153 -12.29 -5.79 22.24
C ALA A 153 -12.12 -4.43 21.54
N LEU A 154 -12.87 -3.41 21.96
CA LEU A 154 -12.80 -2.08 21.34
C LEU A 154 -11.41 -1.41 21.51
N PRO A 155 -10.86 -1.26 22.74
CA PRO A 155 -9.51 -0.75 22.92
C PRO A 155 -8.45 -1.55 22.16
N ALA A 156 -8.55 -2.88 22.13
CA ALA A 156 -7.62 -3.72 21.40
C ALA A 156 -7.67 -3.43 19.90
N GLY A 157 -8.87 -3.36 19.31
CA GLY A 157 -9.07 -2.99 17.92
C GLY A 157 -8.49 -1.61 17.59
N VAL A 158 -8.74 -0.59 18.41
CA VAL A 158 -8.20 0.76 18.21
C VAL A 158 -6.66 0.74 18.22
N LEU A 159 -6.05 0.00 19.15
CA LEU A 159 -4.60 -0.16 19.21
C LEU A 159 -4.06 -0.94 18.00
N GLY A 160 -4.76 -1.98 17.55
CA GLY A 160 -4.39 -2.77 16.38
C GLY A 160 -4.42 -1.95 15.09
N GLY A 161 -5.46 -1.13 14.91
CA GLY A 161 -5.56 -0.18 13.81
C GLY A 161 -4.46 0.89 13.86
N ALA A 162 -4.23 1.50 15.04
CA ALA A 162 -3.18 2.51 15.22
C ALA A 162 -1.78 1.94 14.96
N LEU A 163 -1.51 0.74 15.47
CA LEU A 163 -0.27 0.00 15.23
C LEU A 163 -0.08 -0.25 13.73
N THR A 164 -1.12 -0.73 13.04
CA THR A 164 -1.09 -1.00 11.60
C THR A 164 -0.76 0.25 10.80
N THR A 165 -1.43 1.37 11.10
CA THR A 165 -1.14 2.66 10.48
C THR A 165 0.31 3.09 10.71
N TRP A 166 0.80 2.92 11.94
CA TRP A 166 2.19 3.22 12.28
C TRP A 166 3.19 2.41 11.46
N VAL A 167 3.10 1.07 11.48
CA VAL A 167 4.07 0.21 10.79
C VAL A 167 3.95 0.26 9.28
N THR A 168 2.81 0.73 8.74
CA THR A 168 2.62 0.96 7.31
C THR A 168 3.29 2.25 6.84
N PHE A 169 3.20 3.35 7.61
CA PHE A 169 3.73 4.65 7.20
C PHE A 169 5.16 4.94 7.68
N ALA A 170 5.59 4.42 8.83
CA ALA A 170 6.93 4.65 9.36
C ALA A 170 8.06 4.28 8.36
N PRO A 171 8.05 3.10 7.70
CA PRO A 171 9.06 2.79 6.68
C PRO A 171 8.96 3.71 5.45
N CYS A 172 7.76 4.16 5.07
CA CYS A 172 7.60 5.10 3.96
C CYS A 172 8.34 6.41 4.21
N PHE A 173 8.28 6.97 5.43
CA PHE A 173 9.06 8.14 5.79
C PHE A 173 10.57 7.89 5.71
N LEU A 174 11.04 6.72 6.19
CA LEU A 174 12.44 6.32 6.06
C LEU A 174 12.88 6.34 4.59
N TRP A 175 12.10 5.73 3.69
CA TRP A 175 12.41 5.69 2.26
C TRP A 175 12.32 7.04 1.58
N ILE A 176 11.39 7.91 1.98
CA ILE A 176 11.28 9.27 1.43
C ILE A 176 12.54 10.08 1.76
N PHE A 177 12.94 10.11 3.04
CA PHE A 177 14.13 10.89 3.42
C PHE A 177 15.42 10.30 2.85
N LEU A 178 15.51 8.96 2.76
CA LEU A 178 16.68 8.29 2.20
C LEU A 178 16.74 8.42 0.67
N GLY A 179 15.60 8.38 -0.01
CA GLY A 179 15.46 8.39 -1.47
C GLY A 179 15.49 9.78 -2.09
N ALA A 180 15.06 10.83 -1.37
CA ALA A 180 15.05 12.22 -1.84
C ALA A 180 16.36 12.67 -2.55
N PRO A 181 17.57 12.44 -2.00
CA PRO A 181 18.81 12.86 -2.66
C PRO A 181 19.20 12.04 -3.92
N PHE A 182 18.53 10.92 -4.18
CA PHE A 182 18.82 10.02 -5.30
C PHE A 182 17.72 9.98 -6.36
N VAL A 183 16.60 10.69 -6.15
CA VAL A 183 15.39 10.56 -6.99
C VAL A 183 15.65 10.90 -8.46
N GLU A 184 16.46 11.93 -8.74
CA GLU A 184 16.77 12.36 -10.11
C GLU A 184 17.58 11.30 -10.86
N ARG A 185 18.60 10.73 -10.20
CA ARG A 185 19.43 9.64 -10.75
C ARG A 185 18.64 8.34 -10.94
N LEU A 186 17.67 8.06 -10.07
CA LEU A 186 16.78 6.91 -10.22
C LEU A 186 15.85 7.08 -11.44
N ARG A 187 15.35 8.30 -11.66
CA ARG A 187 14.45 8.62 -12.79
C ARG A 187 15.10 8.48 -14.16
N GLU A 188 16.39 8.80 -14.27
CA GLU A 188 17.11 8.73 -15.54
C GLU A 188 17.53 7.29 -15.93
N ASN A 189 17.44 6.33 -15.00
CA ASN A 189 17.86 4.96 -15.23
C ASN A 189 16.79 4.12 -15.96
N ARG A 190 17.00 3.91 -17.27
CA ARG A 190 16.10 3.13 -18.13
C ARG A 190 15.89 1.68 -17.68
N SER A 191 16.89 1.05 -17.06
CA SER A 191 16.76 -0.32 -16.56
C SER A 191 15.81 -0.39 -15.35
N LEU A 192 15.91 0.58 -14.44
CA LEU A 192 14.96 0.69 -13.32
C LEU A 192 13.55 0.98 -13.80
N ALA A 193 13.40 1.90 -14.77
CA ALA A 193 12.10 2.19 -15.37
C ALA A 193 11.47 0.95 -16.02
N ALA A 194 12.25 0.16 -16.78
CA ALA A 194 11.79 -1.08 -17.39
C ALA A 194 11.40 -2.14 -16.33
N ALA A 195 12.17 -2.27 -15.25
CA ALA A 195 11.83 -3.15 -14.14
C ALA A 195 10.50 -2.75 -13.48
N PHE A 196 10.28 -1.45 -13.21
CA PHE A 196 9.01 -0.96 -12.66
C PHE A 196 7.82 -1.20 -13.61
N ALA A 197 8.04 -1.11 -14.93
CA ALA A 197 7.00 -1.41 -15.92
C ALA A 197 6.61 -2.90 -15.89
N ALA A 198 7.59 -3.81 -15.83
CA ALA A 198 7.35 -5.25 -15.71
C ALA A 198 6.62 -5.59 -14.39
N ILE A 199 7.03 -4.97 -13.29
CA ILE A 199 6.34 -5.10 -11.99
C ILE A 199 4.88 -4.63 -12.10
N THR A 200 4.64 -3.49 -12.75
CA THR A 200 3.28 -2.96 -12.95
C THR A 200 2.41 -3.94 -13.75
N ALA A 201 2.95 -4.57 -14.79
CA ALA A 201 2.23 -5.60 -15.55
C ALA A 201 1.88 -6.83 -14.70
N ALA A 202 2.82 -7.33 -13.89
CA ALA A 202 2.57 -8.43 -12.97
C ALA A 202 1.48 -8.09 -11.94
N VAL A 203 1.50 -6.85 -11.45
CA VAL A 203 0.53 -6.32 -10.49
C VAL A 203 -0.88 -6.29 -11.06
N VAL A 204 -1.05 -5.88 -12.33
CA VAL A 204 -2.36 -5.96 -12.99
C VAL A 204 -2.90 -7.39 -12.99
N GLY A 205 -2.04 -8.39 -13.21
CA GLY A 205 -2.42 -9.80 -13.11
C GLY A 205 -2.85 -10.22 -11.69
N VAL A 206 -2.14 -9.76 -10.66
CA VAL A 206 -2.50 -10.00 -9.25
C VAL A 206 -3.85 -9.36 -8.90
N ILE A 207 -4.08 -8.11 -9.35
CA ILE A 207 -5.36 -7.41 -9.15
C ILE A 207 -6.50 -8.18 -9.82
N LEU A 208 -6.29 -8.66 -11.05
CA LEU A 208 -7.28 -9.49 -11.75
C LEU A 208 -7.59 -10.78 -10.98
N ASN A 209 -6.56 -11.47 -10.47
CA ASN A 209 -6.76 -12.68 -9.65
C ASN A 209 -7.61 -12.40 -8.40
N LEU A 210 -7.35 -11.29 -7.69
CA LEU A 210 -8.15 -10.91 -6.53
C LEU A 210 -9.58 -10.53 -6.92
N ALA A 211 -9.76 -9.77 -8.00
CA ALA A 211 -11.09 -9.40 -8.47
C ALA A 211 -11.93 -10.65 -8.77
N LEU A 212 -11.32 -11.67 -9.37
CA LEU A 212 -11.95 -12.97 -9.58
C LEU A 212 -12.24 -13.70 -8.25
N TRP A 213 -11.30 -13.68 -7.30
CA TRP A 213 -11.51 -14.27 -5.97
C TRP A 213 -12.71 -13.65 -5.24
N PHE A 214 -12.82 -12.32 -5.22
CA PHE A 214 -13.97 -11.63 -4.64
C PHE A 214 -15.24 -11.91 -5.42
N ALA A 215 -15.21 -11.83 -6.75
CA ALA A 215 -16.38 -12.12 -7.56
C ALA A 215 -16.93 -13.52 -7.27
N LEU A 216 -16.06 -14.52 -7.13
CA LEU A 216 -16.47 -15.88 -6.78
C LEU A 216 -17.11 -15.97 -5.39
N HIS A 217 -16.47 -15.41 -4.35
CA HIS A 217 -16.99 -15.48 -2.98
C HIS A 217 -18.22 -14.58 -2.74
N THR A 218 -18.46 -13.58 -3.60
CA THR A 218 -19.65 -12.74 -3.56
C THR A 218 -20.80 -13.34 -4.36
N ILE A 219 -20.53 -13.98 -5.52
CA ILE A 219 -21.55 -14.56 -6.39
C ILE A 219 -21.98 -15.96 -5.90
N PHE A 220 -21.07 -16.72 -5.30
CA PHE A 220 -21.31 -18.09 -4.82
C PHE A 220 -21.19 -18.15 -3.30
N GLY A 221 -22.19 -18.75 -2.66
CA GLY A 221 -22.20 -18.94 -1.20
C GLY A 221 -21.17 -19.97 -0.70
N THR A 222 -20.78 -20.94 -1.54
CA THR A 222 -19.78 -21.96 -1.21
C THR A 222 -18.82 -22.18 -2.36
N VAL A 223 -17.52 -22.00 -2.09
CA VAL A 223 -16.43 -22.19 -3.05
C VAL A 223 -15.51 -23.28 -2.54
N ASP A 224 -15.52 -24.45 -3.19
CA ASP A 224 -14.63 -25.55 -2.82
C ASP A 224 -13.26 -25.38 -3.50
N ARG A 225 -12.22 -25.93 -2.89
CA ARG A 225 -10.89 -26.03 -3.49
C ARG A 225 -10.65 -27.45 -3.99
N PHE A 226 -10.55 -27.61 -5.31
CA PHE A 226 -10.04 -28.84 -5.89
C PHE A 226 -8.52 -28.78 -5.93
N GLU A 227 -7.87 -29.63 -5.13
CA GLU A 227 -6.43 -29.83 -5.17
C GLU A 227 -6.10 -31.05 -6.05
N GLY A 228 -5.44 -30.82 -7.19
CA GLY A 228 -5.03 -31.89 -8.09
C GLY A 228 -3.79 -31.51 -8.90
N ARG A 229 -2.80 -32.41 -8.97
CA ARG A 229 -1.55 -32.22 -9.75
C ARG A 229 -0.77 -30.92 -9.45
N GLY A 230 -0.75 -30.49 -8.18
CA GLY A 230 -0.05 -29.27 -7.76
C GLY A 230 -0.75 -27.95 -8.15
N LEU A 231 -1.99 -28.02 -8.65
CA LEU A 231 -2.86 -26.88 -8.91
C LEU A 231 -4.03 -26.92 -7.93
N SER A 232 -4.19 -25.84 -7.15
CA SER A 232 -5.38 -25.59 -6.34
C SER A 232 -6.32 -24.68 -7.12
N VAL A 233 -7.44 -25.21 -7.61
CA VAL A 233 -8.43 -24.43 -8.36
C VAL A 233 -9.67 -24.27 -7.50
N ALA A 234 -10.12 -23.02 -7.32
CA ALA A 234 -11.39 -22.70 -6.71
C ALA A 234 -12.51 -23.13 -7.67
N VAL A 235 -13.27 -24.16 -7.30
CA VAL A 235 -14.40 -24.67 -8.07
C VAL A 235 -15.68 -24.29 -7.31
N PRO A 236 -16.43 -23.28 -7.79
CA PRO A 236 -17.68 -22.91 -7.14
C PRO A 236 -18.72 -24.01 -7.33
N GLN A 237 -19.47 -24.33 -6.27
CA GLN A 237 -20.60 -25.25 -6.41
C GLN A 237 -21.75 -24.52 -7.10
N PRO A 238 -22.26 -25.01 -8.26
CA PRO A 238 -23.29 -24.32 -9.04
C PRO A 238 -24.60 -24.06 -8.27
N GLU A 239 -24.88 -24.88 -7.26
CA GLU A 239 -26.09 -24.81 -6.45
C GLU A 239 -26.10 -23.61 -5.49
N SER A 240 -24.94 -23.03 -5.18
CA SER A 240 -24.78 -21.89 -4.25
C SER A 240 -24.84 -20.51 -4.94
N LEU A 241 -25.21 -20.48 -6.22
CA LEU A 241 -25.23 -19.27 -7.02
C LEU A 241 -26.30 -18.28 -6.55
N ASN A 242 -25.88 -17.06 -6.23
CA ASN A 242 -26.79 -15.95 -5.98
C ASN A 242 -27.07 -15.20 -7.31
N PRO A 243 -28.26 -15.36 -7.91
CA PRO A 243 -28.56 -14.77 -9.22
C PRO A 243 -28.62 -13.24 -9.17
N TRP A 244 -28.96 -12.67 -8.02
CA TRP A 244 -29.05 -11.23 -7.81
C TRP A 244 -27.67 -10.60 -7.68
N ALA A 245 -26.75 -11.24 -6.96
CA ALA A 245 -25.34 -10.82 -6.88
C ALA A 245 -24.67 -10.88 -8.27
N LEU A 246 -24.94 -11.95 -9.04
CA LEU A 246 -24.47 -12.07 -10.42
C LEU A 246 -25.03 -10.96 -11.32
N GLY A 247 -26.34 -10.68 -11.21
CA GLY A 247 -26.99 -9.62 -11.97
C GLY A 247 -26.43 -8.23 -11.66
N LEU A 248 -26.21 -7.93 -10.38
CA LEU A 248 -25.57 -6.68 -9.94
C LEU A 248 -24.13 -6.57 -10.44
N ALA A 249 -23.34 -7.64 -10.34
CA ALA A 249 -21.96 -7.65 -10.81
C ALA A 249 -21.87 -7.42 -12.33
N ALA A 250 -22.73 -8.08 -13.11
CA ALA A 250 -22.80 -7.89 -14.56
C ALA A 250 -23.25 -6.46 -14.93
N ALA A 251 -24.28 -5.94 -14.26
CA ALA A 251 -24.74 -4.56 -14.46
C ALA A 251 -23.65 -3.54 -14.13
N ALA A 252 -22.92 -3.74 -13.02
CA ALA A 252 -21.81 -2.88 -12.62
C ALA A 252 -20.65 -2.93 -13.64
N LEU A 253 -20.31 -4.11 -14.18
CA LEU A 253 -19.30 -4.24 -15.23
C LEU A 253 -19.71 -3.50 -16.52
N ILE A 254 -20.96 -3.65 -16.95
CA ILE A 254 -21.47 -2.96 -18.14
C ILE A 254 -21.51 -1.44 -17.90
N ALA A 255 -21.93 -0.99 -16.73
CA ALA A 255 -21.91 0.41 -16.33
C ALA A 255 -20.49 1.01 -16.33
N ALA A 256 -19.52 0.27 -15.78
CA ALA A 256 -18.13 0.70 -15.69
C ALA A 256 -17.43 0.74 -17.06
N PHE A 257 -17.54 -0.33 -17.85
CA PHE A 257 -16.78 -0.48 -19.10
C PHE A 257 -17.54 -0.03 -20.35
N GLY A 258 -18.85 -0.30 -20.39
CA GLY A 258 -19.72 0.09 -21.51
C GLY A 258 -20.09 1.56 -21.47
N PHE A 259 -20.61 2.03 -20.32
CA PHE A 259 -21.07 3.42 -20.17
C PHE A 259 -20.01 4.36 -19.58
N ARG A 260 -18.85 3.84 -19.15
CA ARG A 260 -17.74 4.62 -18.55
C ARG A 260 -18.19 5.48 -17.38
N ILE A 261 -19.14 4.96 -16.59
CA ILE A 261 -19.64 5.63 -15.39
C ILE A 261 -18.48 5.71 -14.37
N GLY A 262 -18.30 6.90 -13.77
CA GLY A 262 -17.26 7.12 -12.77
C GLY A 262 -17.46 6.25 -11.52
N ALA A 263 -16.39 6.02 -10.76
CA ALA A 263 -16.41 5.12 -9.60
C ALA A 263 -17.49 5.50 -8.57
N VAL A 264 -17.62 6.79 -8.24
CA VAL A 264 -18.57 7.27 -7.23
C VAL A 264 -20.04 6.94 -7.58
N PRO A 265 -20.59 7.36 -8.75
CA PRO A 265 -21.97 7.02 -9.11
C PRO A 265 -22.19 5.52 -9.31
N LEU A 266 -21.18 4.78 -9.77
CA LEU A 266 -21.24 3.33 -9.91
C LEU A 266 -21.43 2.65 -8.54
N LEU A 267 -20.59 3.02 -7.56
CA LEU A 267 -20.66 2.49 -6.21
C LEU A 267 -21.97 2.88 -5.52
N ALA A 268 -22.40 4.14 -5.65
CA ALA A 268 -23.67 4.60 -5.09
C ALA A 268 -24.87 3.84 -5.68
N GLY A 269 -24.88 3.63 -7.00
CA GLY A 269 -25.93 2.87 -7.68
C GLY A 269 -25.95 1.39 -7.27
N ALA A 270 -24.77 0.76 -7.20
CA ALA A 270 -24.63 -0.63 -6.76
C ALA A 270 -25.05 -0.81 -5.29
N ALA A 271 -24.64 0.11 -4.41
CA ALA A 271 -25.02 0.09 -3.00
C ALA A 271 -26.53 0.27 -2.80
N ALA A 272 -27.15 1.23 -3.52
CA ALA A 272 -28.59 1.44 -3.47
C ALA A 272 -29.36 0.21 -3.98
N ALA A 273 -28.92 -0.38 -5.09
CA ALA A 273 -29.54 -1.58 -5.64
C ALA A 273 -29.36 -2.80 -4.71
N GLY A 274 -28.18 -2.97 -4.11
CA GLY A 274 -27.91 -4.00 -3.12
C GLY A 274 -28.76 -3.87 -1.87
N LEU A 275 -28.91 -2.65 -1.32
CA LEU A 275 -29.79 -2.37 -0.18
C LEU A 275 -31.25 -2.72 -0.48
N LEU A 276 -31.74 -2.35 -1.67
CA LEU A 276 -33.11 -2.68 -2.08
C LEU A 276 -33.35 -4.19 -2.16
N LEU A 277 -32.37 -4.94 -2.68
CA LEU A 277 -32.44 -6.40 -2.78
C LEU A 277 -32.34 -7.09 -1.42
N GLY A 278 -31.49 -6.58 -0.52
CA GLY A 278 -31.36 -7.09 0.86
C GLY A 278 -32.63 -6.85 1.68
N VAL A 279 -33.25 -5.66 1.58
CA VAL A 279 -34.53 -5.37 2.25
C VAL A 279 -35.67 -6.23 1.68
N ALA A 280 -35.59 -6.62 0.41
CA ALA A 280 -36.54 -7.52 -0.23
C ALA A 280 -36.32 -9.02 0.13
N GLY A 281 -35.28 -9.36 0.90
CA GLY A 281 -34.94 -10.74 1.26
C GLY A 281 -34.44 -11.58 0.09
N MET A 282 -33.97 -10.93 -0.98
CA MET A 282 -33.50 -11.58 -2.21
C MET A 282 -31.99 -11.84 -2.20
N VAL A 283 -31.25 -11.18 -1.31
CA VAL A 283 -29.80 -11.31 -1.06
C VAL A 283 -29.55 -11.27 0.43
#